data_AF-A0AAU1X702-F1
#
_entry.id   AF-A0AAU1X702-F1
#
_cell.length_a   1.000
_cell.length_b   1.000
_cell.length_c   1.000
_cell.angle_alpha   90.00
_cell.angle_beta   90.00
_cell.angle_gamma   90.00
#
_symmetry.space_group_name_H-M   'P 1'
#
loop_
_entity.id
_entity.type
_entity.pdbx_description
1 polymer ?
#
loop_
_entity_poly.entity_id
_entity_poly.type
_entity_poly.pdbx_seq_one_letter_code
_entity_poly.pdbx_strand_id
1 'polypeptide(L)'
;MNMLAVRVLLAVLLVGTSLSGCSFLSPFETCEGTEPAVAELDELPALALRPEGAVSVGGGPWAGSSCVDDTAGAWLSAQRLYAYGGTRQDVLDYYGREASAAGWHPVHDLDTGPDGRIAVFCFESADRPSITLAFDSPELLREVYGVKPDPGALLGVDARTWFSWSAEAAPDGSRMSC
;
A
#
# COMPACT_ATOMS: atom_id res chain seq x y z
N MET A 1 -68.18 6.58 -19.87
CA MET A 1 -66.91 6.49 -19.12
C MET A 1 -65.79 6.24 -20.11
N ASN A 2 -65.03 7.29 -20.44
CA ASN A 2 -64.12 7.30 -21.58
C ASN A 2 -62.86 6.46 -21.33
N MET A 3 -62.72 5.39 -22.11
CA MET A 3 -61.59 4.46 -22.17
C MET A 3 -60.23 5.14 -22.48
N LEU A 4 -60.27 6.38 -22.99
CA LEU A 4 -59.09 7.23 -23.25
C LEU A 4 -58.44 7.77 -21.96
N ALA A 5 -59.21 8.05 -20.91
CA ALA A 5 -58.66 8.56 -19.65
C ALA A 5 -57.86 7.48 -18.89
N VAL A 6 -58.29 6.22 -19.01
CA VAL A 6 -57.62 5.07 -18.37
C VAL A 6 -56.28 4.76 -19.02
N ARG A 7 -56.14 4.95 -20.35
CA ARG A 7 -54.89 4.71 -21.06
C ARG A 7 -53.81 5.77 -20.79
N VAL A 8 -54.21 7.03 -20.58
CA VAL A 8 -53.25 8.10 -20.27
C VAL A 8 -52.70 7.99 -18.84
N LEU A 9 -53.51 7.54 -17.87
CA LEU A 9 -53.04 7.33 -16.50
C LEU A 9 -52.00 6.20 -16.38
N LEU A 10 -52.11 5.14 -17.19
CA LEU A 10 -51.16 4.02 -17.15
C LEU A 10 -49.79 4.36 -17.75
N ALA A 11 -49.70 5.27 -18.72
CA ALA A 11 -48.43 5.64 -19.33
C ALA A 11 -47.57 6.55 -18.41
N VAL A 12 -48.18 7.32 -17.51
CA VAL A 12 -47.45 8.20 -16.58
C VAL A 12 -46.89 7.43 -15.37
N LEU A 13 -47.50 6.29 -15.00
CA LEU A 13 -47.05 5.47 -13.88
C LEU A 13 -45.87 4.53 -14.21
N LEU A 14 -45.55 4.34 -15.48
CA LEU A 14 -44.47 3.44 -15.92
C LEU A 14 -43.11 4.12 -16.13
N VAL A 15 -43.03 5.45 -15.94
CA VAL A 15 -41.78 6.23 -16.10
C VAL A 15 -41.10 6.53 -14.74
N GLY A 16 -41.72 6.13 -13.61
CA GLY A 16 -41.36 6.64 -12.28
C GLY A 16 -40.58 5.71 -11.36
N THR A 17 -40.24 4.47 -11.74
CA THR A 17 -39.69 3.48 -10.77
C THR A 17 -38.49 2.65 -11.23
N SER A 18 -37.87 2.96 -12.37
CA SER A 18 -36.64 2.27 -12.81
C SER A 18 -35.33 3.00 -12.48
N LEU A 19 -35.34 4.06 -11.66
CA LEU A 19 -34.13 4.76 -11.20
C LEU A 19 -33.83 4.60 -9.70
N SER A 20 -34.22 3.46 -9.12
CA SER A 20 -33.48 2.90 -7.98
C SER A 20 -32.43 1.98 -8.60
N GLY A 21 -31.34 2.53 -9.14
CA GLY A 21 -30.26 2.91 -8.25
C GLY A 21 -29.59 1.67 -7.66
N CYS A 22 -29.34 0.62 -8.46
CA CYS A 22 -28.28 -0.34 -8.17
C CYS A 22 -26.90 0.31 -8.40
N SER A 23 -26.71 1.52 -7.89
CA SER A 23 -25.41 1.91 -7.35
C SER A 23 -25.35 1.20 -6.01
N PHE A 24 -25.08 -0.12 -6.05
CA PHE A 24 -24.51 -0.78 -4.90
C PHE A 24 -23.18 -0.08 -4.71
N LEU A 25 -23.23 0.94 -3.85
CA LEU A 25 -22.10 1.58 -3.23
C LEU A 25 -21.15 0.46 -2.85
N SER A 26 -19.99 0.36 -3.49
CA SER A 26 -18.85 -0.23 -2.83
C SER A 26 -18.57 0.73 -1.67
N PRO A 27 -18.90 0.39 -0.41
CA PRO A 27 -18.73 1.33 0.69
C PRO A 27 -17.25 1.62 1.00
N PHE A 28 -16.35 1.03 0.22
CA PHE A 28 -14.91 1.02 0.41
C PHE A 28 -14.14 1.67 -0.76
N GLU A 29 -14.78 2.54 -1.56
CA GLU A 29 -14.02 3.42 -2.49
C GLU A 29 -13.33 4.60 -1.76
N THR A 30 -13.55 4.73 -0.45
CA THR A 30 -13.00 5.80 0.39
C THR A 30 -12.36 5.21 1.65
N CYS A 31 -11.63 6.01 2.40
CA CYS A 31 -11.00 5.58 3.67
C CYS A 31 -11.95 5.44 4.86
N GLU A 32 -13.24 5.77 4.72
CA GLU A 32 -14.20 5.70 5.82
C GLU A 32 -14.38 4.27 6.33
N GLY A 33 -14.19 4.06 7.65
CA GLY A 33 -14.41 2.76 8.29
C GLY A 33 -13.30 1.72 8.07
N THR A 34 -12.16 2.12 7.49
CA THR A 34 -11.04 1.23 7.18
C THR A 34 -10.11 0.97 8.38
N GLU A 35 -10.34 1.61 9.52
CA GLU A 35 -9.44 1.55 10.68
C GLU A 35 -9.12 0.12 11.16
N PRO A 36 -10.08 -0.82 11.21
CA PRO A 36 -9.76 -2.21 11.55
C PRO A 36 -8.84 -2.89 10.53
N ALA A 37 -9.07 -2.66 9.23
CA ALA A 37 -8.27 -3.24 8.16
C ALA A 37 -6.86 -2.62 8.11
N VAL A 38 -6.74 -1.32 8.39
CA VAL A 38 -5.44 -0.65 8.56
C VAL A 38 -4.65 -1.27 9.71
N ALA A 39 -5.29 -1.53 10.85
CA ALA A 39 -4.65 -2.14 12.01
C ALA A 39 -4.20 -3.59 11.71
N GLU A 40 -5.04 -4.38 11.03
CA GLU A 40 -4.68 -5.73 10.61
C GLU A 40 -3.50 -5.74 9.62
N LEU A 41 -3.48 -4.78 8.68
CA LEU A 41 -2.37 -4.62 7.74
C LEU A 41 -1.07 -4.27 8.46
N ASP A 42 -1.11 -3.39 9.47
CA ASP A 42 0.07 -2.96 10.23
C ASP A 42 0.68 -4.09 11.07
N GLU A 43 -0.14 -5.05 11.48
CA GLU A 43 0.24 -6.22 12.26
C GLU A 43 0.74 -7.40 11.40
N LEU A 44 0.81 -7.24 10.07
CA LEU A 44 1.33 -8.30 9.19
C LEU A 44 2.73 -8.75 9.63
N PRO A 45 2.95 -10.05 9.94
CA PRO A 45 4.24 -10.54 10.44
C PRO A 45 5.41 -10.26 9.50
N ALA A 46 5.15 -10.20 8.19
CA ALA A 46 6.18 -9.87 7.21
C ALA A 46 6.75 -8.46 7.39
N LEU A 47 5.98 -7.49 7.90
CA LEU A 47 6.48 -6.13 8.15
C LEU A 47 7.51 -6.06 9.28
N ALA A 48 7.59 -7.11 10.11
CA ALA A 48 8.63 -7.24 11.13
C ALA A 48 9.97 -7.75 10.58
N LEU A 49 10.00 -8.29 9.35
CA LEU A 49 11.24 -8.71 8.70
C LEU A 49 12.15 -7.51 8.50
N ARG A 50 13.42 -7.68 8.84
CA ARG A 50 14.48 -6.69 8.59
C ARG A 50 15.87 -7.34 8.70
N PRO A 51 16.84 -6.93 7.88
CA PRO A 51 18.24 -7.30 8.08
C PRO A 51 18.73 -6.95 9.49
N GLU A 52 19.60 -7.78 10.04
CA GLU A 52 20.26 -7.48 11.31
C GLU A 52 21.02 -6.15 11.21
N GLY A 53 20.88 -5.28 12.21
CA GLY A 53 21.50 -3.95 12.21
C GLY A 53 20.75 -2.90 11.37
N ALA A 54 19.66 -3.25 10.68
CA ALA A 54 18.74 -2.26 10.13
C ALA A 54 17.94 -1.60 11.27
N VAL A 55 18.04 -0.28 11.36
CA VAL A 55 17.36 0.52 12.38
C VAL A 55 16.11 1.15 11.78
N SER A 56 14.96 0.94 12.41
CA SER A 56 13.72 1.56 11.95
C SER A 56 13.80 3.07 12.17
N VAL A 57 13.43 3.83 11.16
CA VAL A 57 13.38 5.29 11.23
C VAL A 57 12.21 5.77 12.09
N GLY A 58 11.11 5.01 12.16
CA GLY A 58 10.02 5.15 13.13
C GLY A 58 9.26 6.50 13.12
N GLY A 59 7.93 6.44 13.05
CA GLY A 59 7.05 7.60 13.24
C GLY A 59 7.10 8.65 12.13
N GLY A 60 6.31 9.71 12.29
CA GLY A 60 6.19 10.77 11.28
C GLY A 60 5.66 10.24 9.93
N PRO A 61 6.04 10.86 8.80
CA PRO A 61 5.63 10.38 7.47
C PRO A 61 6.43 9.17 6.97
N TRP A 62 7.35 8.61 7.77
CA TRP A 62 8.33 7.60 7.32
C TRP A 62 7.93 6.16 7.62
N ALA A 63 6.99 5.97 8.52
CA ALA A 63 6.56 4.65 8.94
C ALA A 63 5.20 4.74 9.62
N GLY A 64 4.41 3.69 9.46
CA GLY A 64 3.08 3.58 10.01
C GLY A 64 2.10 3.04 8.98
N SER A 65 0.85 2.98 9.38
CA SER A 65 -0.23 2.46 8.57
C SER A 65 -1.34 3.50 8.43
N SER A 66 -1.87 3.62 7.24
CA SER A 66 -2.96 4.55 6.93
C SER A 66 -3.74 4.05 5.73
N CYS A 67 -4.95 4.58 5.58
CA CYS A 67 -5.61 4.56 4.30
C CYS A 67 -5.23 5.84 3.53
N VAL A 68 -4.88 5.69 2.26
CA VAL A 68 -4.66 6.77 1.30
C VAL A 68 -5.89 6.83 0.40
N ASP A 69 -6.45 8.02 0.22
CA ASP A 69 -7.57 8.28 -0.69
C ASP A 69 -7.18 9.47 -1.57
N ASP A 70 -6.85 9.19 -2.82
CA ASP A 70 -6.44 10.19 -3.80
C ASP A 70 -7.15 10.01 -5.15
N THR A 71 -6.69 10.74 -6.18
CA THR A 71 -7.29 10.67 -7.52
C THR A 71 -7.24 9.29 -8.19
N ALA A 72 -6.41 8.37 -7.69
CA ALA A 72 -6.30 6.98 -8.15
C ALA A 72 -7.21 6.02 -7.35
N GLY A 73 -7.91 6.52 -6.33
CA GLY A 73 -8.83 5.76 -5.48
C GLY A 73 -8.29 5.60 -4.05
N ALA A 74 -8.97 4.78 -3.25
CA ALA A 74 -8.55 4.46 -1.90
C ALA A 74 -7.78 3.14 -1.83
N TRP A 75 -6.74 3.10 -0.99
CA TRP A 75 -6.02 1.89 -0.63
C TRP A 75 -5.42 1.98 0.77
N LEU A 76 -5.12 0.83 1.36
CA LEU A 76 -4.43 0.73 2.64
C LEU A 76 -2.93 0.59 2.39
N SER A 77 -2.13 1.26 3.21
CA SER A 77 -0.67 1.15 3.19
C SER A 77 -0.15 1.00 4.60
N ALA A 78 0.81 0.10 4.80
CA ALA A 78 1.57 -0.02 6.03
C ALA A 78 3.06 -0.10 5.70
N GLN A 79 3.83 0.93 6.07
CA GLN A 79 5.23 1.09 5.70
C GLN A 79 6.16 1.03 6.90
N ARG A 80 7.36 0.49 6.66
CA ARG A 80 8.52 0.58 7.54
C ARG A 80 9.70 1.14 6.75
N LEU A 81 10.19 2.33 7.09
CA LEU A 81 11.47 2.85 6.61
C LEU A 81 12.61 2.42 7.54
N TYR A 82 13.71 1.98 6.94
CA TYR A 82 14.92 1.56 7.63
C TYR A 82 16.14 2.33 7.16
N ALA A 83 17.02 2.63 8.12
CA ALA A 83 18.38 3.07 7.89
C ALA A 83 19.32 1.90 8.18
N TYR A 84 20.20 1.58 7.23
CA TYR A 84 21.05 0.40 7.31
C TYR A 84 22.48 0.68 6.88
N GLY A 85 23.43 0.17 7.66
CA GLY A 85 24.85 0.26 7.34
C GLY A 85 25.30 -0.71 6.25
N GLY A 86 24.55 -1.77 5.94
CA GLY A 86 24.93 -2.68 4.85
C GLY A 86 24.63 -2.12 3.47
N THR A 87 24.78 -2.98 2.46
CA THR A 87 24.59 -2.64 1.04
C THR A 87 23.18 -2.93 0.55
N ARG A 88 22.82 -2.37 -0.60
CA ARG A 88 21.60 -2.73 -1.33
C ARG A 88 21.50 -4.23 -1.61
N GLN A 89 22.61 -4.88 -1.98
CA GLN A 89 22.62 -6.32 -2.26
C GLN A 89 22.31 -7.13 -1.01
N ASP A 90 22.84 -6.75 0.16
CA ASP A 90 22.55 -7.44 1.42
C ASP A 90 21.05 -7.41 1.75
N VAL A 91 20.37 -6.30 1.43
CA VAL A 91 18.91 -6.15 1.63
C VAL A 91 18.13 -7.04 0.65
N LEU A 92 18.51 -7.04 -0.63
CA LEU A 92 17.88 -7.88 -1.66
C LEU A 92 18.03 -9.38 -1.33
N ASP A 93 19.24 -9.81 -0.97
CA ASP A 93 19.53 -11.20 -0.59
C ASP A 93 18.77 -11.60 0.68
N TYR A 94 18.65 -10.69 1.65
CA TYR A 94 17.87 -10.91 2.87
C TYR A 94 16.39 -11.12 2.54
N TYR A 95 15.73 -10.18 1.85
CA TYR A 95 14.30 -10.29 1.58
C TYR A 95 13.98 -11.40 0.58
N GLY A 96 14.83 -11.64 -0.42
CA GLY A 96 14.68 -12.76 -1.32
C GLY A 96 14.59 -14.10 -0.58
N ARG A 97 15.35 -14.27 0.51
CA ARG A 97 15.34 -15.48 1.35
C ARG A 97 14.23 -15.45 2.40
N GLU A 98 14.20 -14.42 3.25
CA GLU A 98 13.34 -14.39 4.44
C GLU A 98 11.87 -14.12 4.10
N ALA A 99 11.58 -13.24 3.13
CA ALA A 99 10.20 -13.03 2.68
C ALA A 99 9.66 -14.30 1.99
N SER A 100 10.47 -14.95 1.16
CA SER A 100 10.12 -16.23 0.52
C SER A 100 9.86 -17.32 1.56
N ALA A 101 10.70 -17.41 2.60
CA ALA A 101 10.47 -18.35 3.70
C ALA A 101 9.18 -18.04 4.48
N ALA A 102 8.79 -16.77 4.56
CA ALA A 102 7.52 -16.33 5.15
C ALA A 102 6.30 -16.49 4.20
N GLY A 103 6.51 -16.92 2.95
CA GLY A 103 5.48 -17.16 1.94
C GLY A 103 5.13 -15.96 1.06
N TRP A 104 6.02 -14.98 0.96
CA TRP A 104 5.97 -13.89 -0.03
C TRP A 104 7.10 -14.06 -1.03
N HIS A 105 6.76 -14.29 -2.29
CA HIS A 105 7.75 -14.55 -3.34
C HIS A 105 7.90 -13.36 -4.27
N PRO A 106 9.14 -13.04 -4.69
CA PRO A 106 9.36 -11.94 -5.63
C PRO A 106 8.68 -12.24 -6.97
N VAL A 107 8.01 -11.24 -7.54
CA VAL A 107 7.33 -11.35 -8.85
C VAL A 107 8.33 -11.41 -10.01
N HIS A 108 9.45 -10.72 -9.84
CA HIS A 108 10.55 -10.63 -10.78
C HIS A 108 11.88 -10.88 -10.07
N ASP A 109 12.92 -11.20 -10.84
CA ASP A 109 14.26 -11.40 -10.28
C ASP A 109 14.76 -10.12 -9.58
N LEU A 110 15.34 -10.29 -8.39
CA LEU A 110 15.77 -9.20 -7.52
C LEU A 110 17.09 -8.53 -7.97
N ASP A 111 17.58 -8.85 -9.17
CA ASP A 111 18.77 -8.30 -9.81
C ASP A 111 18.45 -7.32 -10.96
N THR A 112 17.23 -7.39 -11.48
CA THR A 112 16.68 -6.58 -12.56
C THR A 112 15.63 -5.65 -11.95
N GLY A 113 16.11 -4.62 -11.26
CA GLY A 113 15.22 -3.59 -10.71
C GLY A 113 14.43 -2.88 -11.82
N PRO A 114 13.18 -2.45 -11.56
CA PRO A 114 12.43 -1.68 -12.53
C PRO A 114 13.19 -0.43 -12.98
N ASP A 115 13.16 -0.13 -14.28
CA ASP A 115 13.77 1.08 -14.84
C ASP A 115 13.07 2.33 -14.26
N GLY A 116 13.79 3.17 -13.51
CA GLY A 116 13.21 4.37 -12.90
C GLY A 116 14.05 5.02 -11.80
N ARG A 117 13.59 6.16 -11.28
CA ARG A 117 14.24 6.85 -10.13
C ARG A 117 14.03 6.11 -8.80
N ILE A 118 13.01 5.26 -8.71
CA ILE A 118 12.68 4.44 -7.55
C ILE A 118 12.55 3.00 -8.05
N ALA A 119 13.42 2.11 -7.59
CA ALA A 119 13.31 0.69 -7.87
C ALA A 119 12.45 0.05 -6.80
N VAL A 120 11.22 -0.33 -7.15
CA VAL A 120 10.26 -1.02 -6.28
C VAL A 120 10.19 -2.48 -6.69
N PHE A 121 10.51 -3.38 -5.77
CA PHE A 121 10.44 -4.83 -5.97
C PHE A 121 9.17 -5.36 -5.31
N CYS A 122 8.34 -6.05 -6.07
CA CYS A 122 7.11 -6.64 -5.56
C CYS A 122 7.33 -8.07 -5.09
N PHE A 123 6.69 -8.40 -3.97
CA PHE A 123 6.55 -9.73 -3.42
C PHE A 123 5.07 -10.06 -3.24
N GLU A 124 4.66 -11.22 -3.73
CA GLU A 124 3.29 -11.68 -3.65
C GLU A 124 3.13 -12.92 -2.76
N SER A 125 1.96 -13.00 -2.12
CA SER A 125 1.49 -14.18 -1.43
C SER A 125 0.16 -14.63 -2.05
N ALA A 126 -0.20 -15.91 -1.89
CA ALA A 126 -1.40 -16.45 -2.49
C ALA A 126 -2.69 -15.81 -1.91
N ASP A 127 -2.69 -15.56 -0.61
CA ASP A 127 -3.88 -15.22 0.19
C ASP A 127 -3.69 -13.97 1.06
N ARG A 128 -2.52 -13.34 1.01
CA ARG A 128 -2.17 -12.16 1.83
C ARG A 128 -1.83 -10.95 0.98
N PRO A 129 -1.97 -9.73 1.52
CA PRO A 129 -1.57 -8.49 0.85
C PRO A 129 -0.15 -8.56 0.24
N SER A 130 0.04 -7.88 -0.90
CA SER A 130 1.35 -7.75 -1.52
C SER A 130 2.27 -6.90 -0.66
N ILE A 131 3.57 -7.09 -0.85
CA ILE A 131 4.59 -6.30 -0.15
C ILE A 131 5.59 -5.78 -1.17
N THR A 132 6.01 -4.54 -0.98
CA THR A 132 6.99 -3.88 -1.80
C THR A 132 8.24 -3.55 -1.00
N LEU A 133 9.39 -3.74 -1.65
CA LEU A 133 10.69 -3.27 -1.19
C LEU A 133 11.14 -2.13 -2.12
N ALA A 134 11.34 -0.94 -1.57
CA ALA A 134 11.89 0.18 -2.33
C ALA A 134 13.19 0.69 -1.68
N PHE A 135 14.13 1.15 -2.51
CA PHE A 135 15.34 1.81 -2.05
C PHE A 135 15.21 3.32 -2.22
N ASP A 136 15.50 4.04 -1.15
CA ASP A 136 15.40 5.48 -1.08
C ASP A 136 16.81 6.10 -1.05
N SER A 137 16.99 7.24 -1.72
CA SER A 137 18.19 8.05 -1.55
C SER A 137 17.93 9.15 -0.51
N PRO A 138 18.96 9.63 0.20
CA PRO A 138 18.82 10.80 1.07
C PRO A 138 18.19 12.00 0.36
N GLU A 139 18.50 12.22 -0.92
CA GLU A 139 17.90 13.29 -1.74
C GLU A 139 16.40 13.09 -1.94
N LEU A 140 15.97 11.87 -2.27
CA LEU A 140 14.56 11.54 -2.43
C LEU A 140 13.81 11.71 -1.11
N LEU A 141 14.35 11.21 0.00
CA LEU A 141 13.74 11.37 1.32
C LEU A 141 13.59 12.86 1.70
N ARG A 142 14.55 13.70 1.31
CA ARG A 142 14.47 15.16 1.51
C ARG A 142 13.42 15.81 0.62
N GLU A 143 13.30 15.38 -0.63
CA GLU A 143 12.32 15.91 -1.59
C GLU A 143 10.89 15.55 -1.18
N VAL A 144 10.66 14.27 -0.88
CA VAL A 144 9.34 13.73 -0.55
C VAL A 144 8.90 14.13 0.85
N TYR A 145 9.80 14.06 1.85
CA TYR A 145 9.45 14.28 3.25
C TYR A 145 9.95 15.61 3.82
N GLY A 146 10.63 16.44 3.03
CA GLY A 146 11.01 17.80 3.42
C GLY A 146 12.05 17.93 4.53
N VAL A 147 12.81 16.88 4.86
CA VAL A 147 13.63 16.83 6.09
C VAL A 147 15.13 17.06 5.90
N LYS A 148 15.78 17.74 6.85
CA LYS A 148 17.25 17.86 6.97
C LYS A 148 17.66 17.88 8.46
N PRO A 149 18.68 17.11 8.91
CA PRO A 149 19.50 16.16 8.17
C PRO A 149 18.72 14.89 7.77
N ASP A 150 19.33 13.97 7.02
CA ASP A 150 18.67 12.70 6.68
C ASP A 150 18.36 11.87 7.95
N PRO A 151 17.40 10.93 7.90
CA PRO A 151 16.98 10.21 9.08
C PRO A 151 18.06 9.31 9.72
N GLY A 152 19.04 8.83 8.95
CA GLY A 152 20.13 8.01 9.49
C GLY A 152 21.03 8.82 10.42
N ALA A 153 21.32 10.07 10.03
CA ALA A 153 22.06 11.01 10.87
C ALA A 153 21.33 11.33 12.18
N LEU A 154 20.00 11.45 12.17
CA LEU A 154 19.19 11.67 13.39
C LEU A 154 19.26 10.51 14.37
N LEU A 155 19.43 9.28 13.85
CA LEU A 155 19.54 8.06 14.63
C LEU A 155 20.98 7.73 15.07
N GLY A 156 21.97 8.52 14.63
CA GLY A 156 23.39 8.22 14.89
C GLY A 156 23.89 6.97 14.16
N VAL A 157 23.24 6.58 13.07
CA VAL A 157 23.60 5.42 12.25
C VAL A 157 24.48 5.90 11.09
N ASP A 158 25.62 5.24 10.86
CA ASP A 158 26.39 5.38 9.60
C ASP A 158 25.66 4.65 8.47
N ALA A 159 24.50 5.20 8.09
CA ALA A 159 23.62 4.60 7.12
C ALA A 159 24.19 4.78 5.71
N ARG A 160 24.27 3.68 4.97
CA ARG A 160 24.67 3.65 3.56
C ARG A 160 23.52 3.28 2.64
N THR A 161 22.49 2.65 3.20
CA THR A 161 21.30 2.20 2.48
C THR A 161 20.06 2.62 3.26
N TRP A 162 19.11 3.26 2.58
CA TRP A 162 17.76 3.48 3.07
C TRP A 162 16.80 2.67 2.21
N PHE A 163 15.86 2.00 2.86
CA PHE A 163 14.87 1.21 2.16
C PHE A 163 13.57 1.17 2.94
N SER A 164 12.47 1.15 2.20
CA SER A 164 11.12 0.96 2.72
C SER A 164 10.64 -0.46 2.42
N TRP A 165 9.99 -1.05 3.41
CA TRP A 165 9.30 -2.33 3.32
C TRP A 165 7.84 -2.08 3.65
N SER A 166 6.96 -2.26 2.66
CA SER A 166 5.59 -1.74 2.73
C SER A 166 4.58 -2.76 2.25
N ALA A 167 3.50 -2.97 2.99
CA ALA A 167 2.36 -3.78 2.56
C ALA A 167 1.24 -2.87 2.05
N GLU A 168 0.55 -3.31 1.02
CA GLU A 168 -0.61 -2.59 0.46
C GLU A 168 -1.80 -3.54 0.29
N ALA A 169 -3.00 -3.07 0.61
CA ALA A 169 -4.24 -3.81 0.45
C ALA A 169 -5.36 -2.93 -0.09
N ALA A 170 -6.39 -3.56 -0.65
CA ALA A 170 -7.64 -2.87 -0.94
C ALA A 170 -8.26 -2.33 0.37
N PRO A 171 -9.15 -1.32 0.31
CA PRO A 171 -9.72 -0.70 1.51
C PRO A 171 -10.48 -1.65 2.45
N ASP A 172 -10.96 -2.80 1.95
CA ASP A 172 -11.56 -3.86 2.77
C ASP A 172 -10.54 -4.83 3.39
N GLY A 173 -9.24 -4.58 3.23
CA GLY A 173 -8.14 -5.43 3.68
C GLY A 173 -7.80 -6.57 2.72
N SER A 174 -8.55 -6.73 1.62
CA SER A 174 -8.27 -7.81 0.67
C SER A 174 -6.98 -7.56 -0.10
N ARG A 175 -6.35 -8.66 -0.54
CA ARG A 175 -5.10 -8.62 -1.29
C ARG A 175 -5.27 -7.76 -2.55
N MET A 176 -4.39 -6.77 -2.71
CA MET A 176 -4.06 -6.22 -4.03
C MET A 176 -2.84 -6.94 -4.61
N SER A 177 -2.80 -7.09 -5.93
CA SER A 177 -1.54 -7.44 -6.60
C SER A 177 -0.71 -6.18 -6.79
N CYS A 178 0.59 -6.37 -6.98
CA CYS A 178 1.32 -5.42 -7.82
C CYS A 178 1.00 -5.71 -9.30
#